data_AF-A0A8J4D877-F1
#
_entry.id   AF-A0A8J4D877-F1
#
_cell.length_a   1.000
_cell.length_b   1.000
_cell.length_c   1.000
_cell.angle_alpha   90.00
_cell.angle_beta   90.00
_cell.angle_gamma   90.00
#
_symmetry.space_group_name_H-M   'P 1'
#
loop_
_entity.id
_entity.type
_entity.pdbx_description
1 polymer ?
#
loop_
_entity_poly.entity_id
_entity_poly.type
_entity_poly.pdbx_seq_one_letter_code
_entity_poly.pdbx_strand_id
1 'polypeptide(L)'
;MIVTMSSATSAGVLLLLGLVVVATASPIVGSAKNNDASRRFLADACDNFCAGKPGGLYVNPCDPTCTTFISCANGITYKMNCGPGTMFNPTFLVCDWPASVVCSASSSPKPPLPPSPKPPPPSPSPPPPPSPSPPPPTSPTPSPPASGLVFSPYKDVTISLDWNTYTISSSVTGTWRPVTQVMPSGLQVLNWAFATGTCGSESWAGANPSSLVSANVNAFVAAGKKYIISTGGAAGVFRCDTDSGFSTFLSRYNSSSLVGVDLGFMNSMTQSDITSLVQRVKFARSGAYGKLRYSFTVKSLASAPTGNQLNSIGTMVLNAIKDAQLGWNEIYINLVVMDYGGTGNCVTSSTTGRCDMGASAINAANALNSYWGVPFSSIELTPMIGGNLVITETFTLQDVTTMSTFVKQKGLGGVHFWSFDRDVDCPPGTASPTCNTYGQGGTLGFTKAFLSALI
;
A
#
# COMPACT_ATOMS: atom_id res chain seq x y z
N MET A 1 77.70 -45.70 -21.65
CA MET A 1 77.25 -47.01 -21.13
C MET A 1 75.74 -47.02 -21.26
N ILE A 2 75.06 -47.85 -22.08
CA ILE A 2 75.38 -49.19 -22.62
C ILE A 2 75.59 -50.24 -21.51
N VAL A 3 74.90 -51.39 -21.45
CA VAL A 3 73.58 -51.80 -21.99
C VAL A 3 73.18 -53.16 -21.32
N THR A 4 71.87 -53.48 -21.25
CA THR A 4 71.23 -54.81 -20.96
C THR A 4 71.66 -55.67 -19.74
N MET A 5 70.68 -56.36 -19.14
CA MET A 5 70.46 -57.83 -19.21
C MET A 5 69.08 -58.16 -18.62
N SER A 6 68.20 -58.92 -19.29
CA SER A 6 68.20 -60.40 -19.47
C SER A 6 67.93 -61.12 -18.13
N SER A 7 66.68 -61.52 -17.84
CA SER A 7 66.06 -62.84 -18.11
C SER A 7 66.59 -63.97 -17.20
N ALA A 8 65.93 -65.10 -16.93
CA ALA A 8 64.52 -65.52 -16.84
C ALA A 8 64.54 -66.96 -16.26
N THR A 9 63.45 -67.51 -15.70
CA THR A 9 63.43 -68.97 -15.40
C THR A 9 62.03 -69.61 -15.45
N SER A 10 61.95 -70.63 -16.30
CA SER A 10 60.84 -71.56 -16.58
C SER A 10 60.77 -72.72 -15.56
N ALA A 11 59.77 -73.63 -15.53
CA ALA A 11 58.37 -73.65 -16.01
C ALA A 11 57.68 -74.99 -15.61
N GLY A 12 56.38 -75.13 -15.96
CA GLY A 12 55.60 -76.38 -16.02
C GLY A 12 54.38 -76.38 -15.09
N VAL A 13 53.19 -76.91 -15.43
CA VAL A 13 52.60 -77.56 -16.65
C VAL A 13 51.04 -77.45 -16.54
N LEU A 14 50.11 -77.88 -17.41
CA LEU A 14 50.07 -78.85 -18.52
C LEU A 14 48.93 -78.53 -19.56
N LEU A 15 49.05 -79.07 -20.78
CA LEU A 15 48.03 -79.37 -21.84
C LEU A 15 46.67 -78.61 -21.99
N LEU A 16 46.54 -78.00 -23.19
CA LEU A 16 45.49 -78.19 -24.24
C LEU A 16 44.11 -77.47 -24.28
N LEU A 17 43.83 -77.04 -25.53
CA LEU A 17 42.56 -76.91 -26.26
C LEU A 17 41.53 -75.85 -25.82
N GLY A 18 41.70 -74.68 -26.44
CA GLY A 18 40.82 -73.53 -26.33
C GLY A 18 39.47 -73.60 -27.07
N LEU A 19 38.69 -72.57 -26.79
CA LEU A 19 37.52 -72.15 -27.55
C LEU A 19 37.55 -70.61 -27.60
N VAL A 20 37.18 -70.01 -28.73
CA VAL A 20 37.05 -68.54 -28.86
C VAL A 20 35.59 -68.17 -28.65
N VAL A 21 35.32 -67.29 -27.67
CA VAL A 21 34.01 -66.67 -27.47
C VAL A 21 34.19 -65.15 -27.41
N VAL A 22 33.53 -64.45 -28.33
CA VAL A 22 33.51 -62.98 -28.37
C VAL A 22 32.42 -62.48 -27.43
N ALA A 23 32.81 -61.79 -26.35
CA ALA A 23 31.86 -61.13 -25.46
C ALA A 23 31.51 -59.73 -25.98
N THR A 24 30.23 -59.47 -26.22
CA THR A 24 29.72 -58.14 -26.61
C THR A 24 29.46 -57.26 -25.39
N ALA A 25 29.64 -55.95 -25.55
CA ALA A 25 29.55 -54.99 -24.46
C ALA A 25 28.10 -54.64 -24.05
N SER A 26 27.93 -54.18 -22.81
CA SER A 26 26.75 -53.43 -22.35
C SER A 26 27.21 -52.31 -21.40
N PRO A 27 26.72 -51.06 -21.55
CA PRO A 27 27.28 -49.91 -20.86
C PRO A 27 26.81 -49.78 -19.40
N ILE A 28 27.67 -49.20 -18.57
CA ILE A 28 27.41 -48.94 -17.15
C ILE A 28 26.51 -47.71 -17.00
N VAL A 29 25.36 -47.87 -16.31
CA VAL A 29 24.48 -46.74 -15.96
C VAL A 29 24.99 -46.04 -14.70
N GLY A 30 25.71 -44.93 -14.87
CA GLY A 30 26.11 -44.05 -13.76
C GLY A 30 24.99 -43.09 -13.35
N SER A 31 24.46 -43.21 -12.13
CA SER A 31 23.47 -42.25 -11.61
C SER A 31 24.10 -40.88 -11.30
N ALA A 32 23.52 -39.82 -11.86
CA ALA A 32 23.99 -38.45 -11.66
C ALA A 32 23.70 -37.93 -10.24
N LYS A 33 24.74 -37.50 -9.51
CA LYS A 33 24.63 -36.92 -8.15
C LYS A 33 24.44 -35.38 -8.12
N ASN A 34 24.20 -34.74 -9.27
CA ASN A 34 24.26 -33.26 -9.39
C ASN A 34 22.97 -32.52 -8.98
N ASN A 35 21.95 -33.24 -8.49
CA ASN A 35 20.61 -32.67 -8.23
C ASN A 35 20.36 -32.17 -6.80
N ASP A 36 21.16 -32.59 -5.81
CA ASP A 36 20.95 -32.19 -4.41
C ASP A 36 21.58 -30.81 -4.11
N ALA A 37 22.89 -30.67 -4.36
CA ALA A 37 23.61 -29.41 -4.14
C ALA A 37 22.96 -28.22 -4.87
N SER A 38 22.61 -28.38 -6.15
CA SER A 38 21.97 -27.33 -6.96
C SER A 38 20.60 -26.91 -6.42
N ARG A 39 19.84 -27.83 -5.80
CA ARG A 39 18.57 -27.53 -5.15
C ARG A 39 18.75 -26.82 -3.80
N ARG A 40 19.79 -27.18 -3.03
CA ARG A 40 20.14 -26.49 -1.79
C ARG A 40 20.60 -25.06 -2.06
N PHE A 41 21.51 -24.85 -3.02
CA PHE A 41 21.93 -23.50 -3.43
C PHE A 41 20.77 -22.63 -3.91
N LEU A 42 19.77 -23.21 -4.61
CA LEU A 42 18.55 -22.49 -4.94
C LEU A 42 17.71 -22.17 -3.69
N ALA A 43 17.44 -23.15 -2.83
CA ALA A 43 16.67 -22.96 -1.60
C ALA A 43 17.30 -21.92 -0.66
N ASP A 44 18.61 -22.00 -0.40
CA ASP A 44 19.35 -21.03 0.39
C ASP A 44 19.26 -19.61 -0.20
N ALA A 45 19.25 -19.49 -1.53
CA ALA A 45 19.06 -18.22 -2.23
C ALA A 45 17.61 -17.72 -2.23
N CYS A 46 16.61 -18.60 -2.02
CA CYS A 46 15.23 -18.22 -1.74
C CYS A 46 15.10 -17.71 -0.31
N ASP A 47 15.54 -18.52 0.66
CA ASP A 47 15.21 -18.34 2.08
C ASP A 47 16.11 -17.30 2.76
N ASN A 48 17.36 -17.14 2.30
CA ASN A 48 18.27 -16.08 2.74
C ASN A 48 18.42 -14.94 1.71
N PHE A 49 17.47 -14.79 0.78
CA PHE A 49 17.52 -13.78 -0.29
C PHE A 49 17.88 -12.37 0.21
N CYS A 50 17.37 -11.97 1.38
CA CYS A 50 17.54 -10.63 1.91
C CYS A 50 18.90 -10.36 2.57
N ALA A 51 19.78 -11.36 2.71
CA ALA A 51 21.11 -11.18 3.29
C ALA A 51 21.93 -10.12 2.52
N GLY A 52 22.33 -9.05 3.22
CA GLY A 52 23.08 -7.94 2.63
C GLY A 52 22.30 -7.02 1.68
N LYS A 53 20.97 -7.20 1.55
CA LYS A 53 20.11 -6.29 0.76
C LYS A 53 19.51 -5.18 1.63
N PRO A 54 19.16 -4.02 1.04
CA PRO A 54 18.30 -3.04 1.69
C PRO A 54 16.95 -3.62 2.12
N GLY A 55 16.27 -2.94 3.04
CA GLY A 55 14.85 -3.18 3.29
C GLY A 55 14.00 -2.71 2.10
N GLY A 56 12.96 -3.47 1.75
CA GLY A 56 12.14 -3.18 0.58
C GLY A 56 11.37 -4.41 0.06
N LEU A 57 10.71 -4.26 -1.09
CA LEU A 57 10.00 -5.34 -1.78
C LEU A 57 10.75 -5.72 -3.06
N TYR A 58 10.79 -7.02 -3.37
CA TYR A 58 11.60 -7.59 -4.45
C TYR A 58 10.86 -8.73 -5.16
N VAL A 59 11.16 -8.95 -6.43
CA VAL A 59 10.74 -10.16 -7.17
C VAL A 59 11.26 -11.39 -6.42
N ASN A 60 10.43 -12.42 -6.25
CA ASN A 60 10.90 -13.71 -5.78
C ASN A 60 11.64 -14.44 -6.92
N PRO A 61 12.97 -14.63 -6.85
CA PRO A 61 13.72 -15.32 -7.92
C PRO A 61 13.36 -16.81 -8.01
N CYS A 62 12.74 -17.36 -6.97
CA CYS A 62 12.30 -18.75 -6.88
C CYS A 62 10.83 -18.95 -7.28
N ASP A 63 10.21 -17.96 -7.94
CA ASP A 63 8.88 -18.07 -8.53
C ASP A 63 8.83 -17.46 -9.94
N PRO A 64 8.91 -18.29 -11.00
CA PRO A 64 8.85 -17.83 -12.38
C PRO A 64 7.45 -17.33 -12.81
N THR A 65 6.44 -17.40 -11.93
CA THR A 65 5.09 -16.87 -12.20
C THR A 65 4.87 -15.46 -11.64
N CYS A 66 5.78 -14.96 -10.79
CA CYS A 66 5.61 -13.75 -10.00
C CYS A 66 4.29 -13.68 -9.19
N THR A 67 3.64 -14.82 -8.90
CA THR A 67 2.48 -14.88 -7.98
C THR A 67 2.90 -14.75 -6.52
N THR A 68 4.20 -14.70 -6.25
CA THR A 68 4.82 -14.46 -4.95
C THR A 68 5.96 -13.44 -5.06
N PHE A 69 6.22 -12.72 -3.97
CA PHE A 69 7.29 -11.73 -3.86
C PHE A 69 8.03 -11.85 -2.53
N ILE A 70 9.16 -11.16 -2.41
CA ILE A 70 9.95 -11.12 -1.18
C ILE A 70 9.83 -9.72 -0.57
N SER A 71 9.47 -9.65 0.71
CA SER A 71 9.73 -8.48 1.56
C SER A 71 11.03 -8.72 2.31
N CYS A 72 11.94 -7.75 2.27
CA CYS A 72 13.17 -7.73 3.07
C CYS A 72 13.02 -6.74 4.23
N ALA A 73 13.36 -7.16 5.44
CA ALA A 73 13.38 -6.31 6.62
C ALA A 73 14.55 -6.74 7.54
N ASN A 74 15.51 -5.83 7.81
CA ASN A 74 16.75 -6.10 8.56
C ASN A 74 17.52 -7.37 8.09
N GLY A 75 17.56 -7.60 6.78
CA GLY A 75 18.21 -8.77 6.17
C GLY A 75 17.43 -10.08 6.28
N ILE A 76 16.29 -10.10 6.97
CA ILE A 76 15.39 -11.26 7.07
C ILE A 76 14.49 -11.31 5.84
N THR A 77 14.32 -12.50 5.28
CA THR A 77 13.45 -12.80 4.13
C THR A 77 12.03 -13.14 4.58
N TYR A 78 11.04 -12.51 3.98
CA TYR A 78 9.63 -12.86 4.13
C TYR A 78 9.02 -13.11 2.75
N LYS A 79 8.67 -14.37 2.45
CA LYS A 79 7.96 -14.72 1.21
C LYS A 79 6.47 -14.41 1.36
N MET A 80 5.97 -13.54 0.49
CA MET A 80 4.56 -13.14 0.41
C MET A 80 3.92 -13.72 -0.84
N ASN A 81 2.65 -14.13 -0.75
CA ASN A 81 1.83 -14.37 -1.93
C ASN A 81 1.29 -13.03 -2.46
N CYS A 82 1.01 -12.92 -3.75
CA CYS A 82 0.17 -11.85 -4.28
C CYS A 82 -1.33 -12.20 -4.13
N GLY A 83 -2.20 -11.20 -4.22
CA GLY A 83 -3.65 -11.39 -4.20
C GLY A 83 -4.13 -12.30 -5.35
N PRO A 84 -5.23 -13.06 -5.19
CA PRO A 84 -5.69 -14.02 -6.21
C PRO A 84 -5.84 -13.40 -7.61
N GLY A 85 -5.09 -13.93 -8.58
CA GLY A 85 -5.09 -13.46 -9.97
C GLY A 85 -4.15 -12.29 -10.28
N THR A 86 -3.37 -11.80 -9.30
CA THR A 86 -2.36 -10.73 -9.48
C THR A 86 -0.93 -11.28 -9.45
N MET A 87 0.01 -10.50 -9.99
CA MET A 87 1.45 -10.79 -10.05
C MET A 87 2.25 -9.59 -9.55
N PHE A 88 3.42 -9.81 -8.95
CA PHE A 88 4.25 -8.73 -8.41
C PHE A 88 4.89 -7.90 -9.53
N ASN A 89 4.58 -6.61 -9.56
CA ASN A 89 5.13 -5.65 -10.51
C ASN A 89 6.45 -5.05 -9.97
N PRO A 90 7.63 -5.39 -10.51
CA PRO A 90 8.90 -4.87 -10.02
C PRO A 90 9.09 -3.36 -10.23
N THR A 91 8.32 -2.74 -11.13
CA THR A 91 8.39 -1.30 -11.42
C THR A 91 7.65 -0.47 -10.37
N PHE A 92 6.50 -0.98 -9.89
CA PHE A 92 5.64 -0.27 -8.94
C PHE A 92 5.66 -0.84 -7.52
N LEU A 93 6.37 -1.96 -7.31
CA LEU A 93 6.53 -2.67 -6.03
C LEU A 93 5.20 -3.08 -5.38
N VAL A 94 4.21 -3.44 -6.21
CA VAL A 94 2.85 -3.83 -5.81
C VAL A 94 2.40 -5.07 -6.59
N CYS A 95 1.44 -5.81 -6.06
CA CYS A 95 0.75 -6.86 -6.82
C CYS A 95 -0.27 -6.21 -7.77
N ASP A 96 -0.16 -6.52 -9.06
CA ASP A 96 -0.84 -5.87 -10.18
C ASP A 96 -1.41 -6.94 -11.13
N TRP A 97 -2.26 -6.56 -12.09
CA TRP A 97 -2.85 -7.49 -13.03
C TRP A 97 -1.82 -8.00 -14.05
N PRO A 98 -1.86 -9.28 -14.48
CA PRO A 98 -0.85 -9.87 -15.37
C PRO A 98 -0.60 -9.13 -16.69
N ALA A 99 -1.55 -8.32 -17.17
CA ALA A 99 -1.38 -7.48 -18.36
C ALA A 99 -0.39 -6.32 -18.17
N SER A 100 -0.15 -5.91 -16.92
CA SER A 100 0.74 -4.80 -16.54
C SER A 100 2.16 -5.27 -16.13
N VAL A 101 2.38 -6.59 -15.98
CA VAL A 101 3.54 -7.14 -15.27
C VAL A 101 4.50 -7.87 -16.21
N VAL A 102 5.77 -7.42 -16.23
CA VAL A 102 6.86 -8.13 -16.90
C VAL A 102 7.61 -8.96 -15.85
N CYS A 103 7.22 -10.22 -15.69
CA CYS A 103 7.87 -11.15 -14.77
C CYS A 103 9.23 -11.60 -15.32
N SER A 104 10.32 -11.10 -14.74
CA SER A 104 11.70 -11.35 -15.19
C SER A 104 12.43 -12.39 -14.32
N ALA A 105 11.84 -13.58 -14.18
CA ALA A 105 12.42 -14.73 -13.48
C ALA A 105 12.62 -15.90 -14.46
N SER A 106 13.69 -15.79 -15.26
CA SER A 106 14.08 -16.65 -16.40
C SER A 106 13.20 -16.54 -17.66
N SER A 107 13.84 -16.65 -18.84
CA SER A 107 13.20 -16.44 -20.14
C SER A 107 12.88 -17.75 -20.86
N SER A 108 11.60 -18.02 -21.13
CA SER A 108 11.13 -19.01 -22.11
C SER A 108 9.68 -18.71 -22.54
N PRO A 109 9.25 -19.12 -23.74
CA PRO A 109 8.03 -18.60 -24.36
C PRO A 109 6.72 -19.13 -23.76
N LYS A 110 5.67 -18.30 -23.93
CA LYS A 110 4.25 -18.54 -23.67
C LYS A 110 3.83 -20.02 -23.72
N PRO A 111 3.30 -20.59 -22.60
CA PRO A 111 2.52 -21.82 -22.64
C PRO A 111 1.29 -21.66 -23.55
N PRO A 112 0.89 -22.69 -24.34
CA PRO A 112 -0.36 -22.64 -25.08
C PRO A 112 -1.54 -22.48 -24.14
N LEU A 113 -2.57 -21.74 -24.55
CA LEU A 113 -3.81 -21.67 -23.77
C LEU A 113 -4.41 -23.08 -23.67
N PRO A 114 -4.95 -23.50 -22.50
CA PRO A 114 -5.81 -24.66 -22.45
C PRO A 114 -7.04 -24.42 -23.35
N PRO A 115 -7.55 -25.44 -24.05
CA PRO A 115 -8.75 -25.30 -24.86
C PRO A 115 -9.94 -24.92 -23.97
N SER A 116 -10.82 -24.05 -24.48
CA SER A 116 -11.97 -23.53 -23.74
C SER A 116 -12.82 -24.66 -23.14
N PRO A 117 -13.24 -24.57 -21.86
CA PRO A 117 -14.10 -25.58 -21.27
C PRO A 117 -15.42 -25.67 -22.03
N LYS A 118 -15.87 -26.90 -22.28
CA LYS A 118 -17.18 -27.20 -22.86
C LYS A 118 -18.29 -26.60 -21.97
N PRO A 119 -19.40 -26.07 -22.52
CA PRO A 119 -20.51 -25.58 -21.71
C PRO A 119 -20.98 -26.63 -20.68
N PRO A 120 -21.26 -26.24 -19.43
CA PRO A 120 -21.74 -27.16 -18.42
C PRO A 120 -23.13 -27.71 -18.80
N PRO A 121 -23.49 -28.92 -18.34
CA PRO A 121 -24.86 -29.40 -18.44
C PRO A 121 -25.82 -28.47 -17.65
N PRO A 122 -27.12 -28.43 -18.01
CA PRO A 122 -28.10 -27.60 -17.31
C PRO A 122 -28.16 -27.96 -15.82
N SER A 123 -28.21 -26.93 -14.98
CA SER A 123 -28.23 -27.08 -13.51
C SER A 123 -29.47 -27.86 -13.03
N PRO A 124 -29.33 -28.72 -11.99
CA PRO A 124 -30.49 -29.13 -11.20
C PRO A 124 -31.18 -27.90 -10.56
N SER A 125 -32.45 -28.06 -10.20
CA SER A 125 -33.28 -27.02 -9.57
C SER A 125 -32.69 -26.50 -8.25
N PRO A 126 -32.93 -25.23 -7.89
CA PRO A 126 -32.40 -24.65 -6.66
C PRO A 126 -32.98 -25.33 -5.40
N PRO A 127 -32.21 -25.43 -4.31
CA PRO A 127 -32.72 -25.86 -3.01
C PRO A 127 -33.72 -24.84 -2.44
N PRO A 128 -34.57 -25.23 -1.47
CA PRO A 128 -35.48 -24.31 -0.79
C PRO A 128 -34.71 -23.18 -0.07
N PRO A 129 -35.33 -22.00 0.10
CA PRO A 129 -34.67 -20.85 0.71
C PRO A 129 -34.29 -21.12 2.18
N PRO A 130 -33.18 -20.53 2.67
CA PRO A 130 -32.77 -20.69 4.06
C PRO A 130 -33.77 -20.08 5.03
N SER A 131 -33.86 -20.67 6.22
CA SER A 131 -34.62 -20.13 7.36
C SER A 131 -34.14 -18.70 7.70
N PRO A 132 -35.03 -17.77 8.13
CA PRO A 132 -34.64 -16.40 8.43
C PRO A 132 -33.50 -16.35 9.45
N SER A 133 -32.44 -15.62 9.10
CA SER A 133 -31.31 -15.34 10.00
C SER A 133 -31.78 -14.65 11.28
N PRO A 134 -31.10 -14.87 12.43
CA PRO A 134 -31.34 -14.09 13.63
C PRO A 134 -31.13 -12.58 13.35
N PRO A 135 -31.78 -11.68 14.13
CA PRO A 135 -31.65 -10.25 13.93
C PRO A 135 -30.20 -9.79 14.07
N PRO A 136 -29.79 -8.70 13.40
CA PRO A 136 -28.41 -8.22 13.46
C PRO A 136 -27.97 -7.96 14.91
N PRO A 137 -26.72 -8.30 15.29
CA PRO A 137 -26.19 -7.88 16.58
C PRO A 137 -26.24 -6.34 16.66
N THR A 138 -26.68 -5.82 17.80
CA THR A 138 -26.85 -4.38 18.02
C THR A 138 -25.56 -3.64 17.69
N SER A 139 -25.58 -2.84 16.63
CA SER A 139 -24.37 -2.16 16.14
C SER A 139 -23.74 -1.35 17.26
N PRO A 140 -22.41 -1.47 17.50
CA PRO A 140 -21.74 -0.59 18.43
C PRO A 140 -21.96 0.85 17.95
N THR A 141 -22.48 1.70 18.85
CA THR A 141 -22.72 3.11 18.52
C THR A 141 -21.38 3.73 18.15
N PRO A 142 -21.23 4.34 16.96
CA PRO A 142 -19.97 4.95 16.57
C PRO A 142 -19.57 6.00 17.61
N SER A 143 -18.26 6.06 17.92
CA SER A 143 -17.67 7.08 18.77
C SER A 143 -18.13 8.47 18.33
N PRO A 144 -18.36 9.43 19.26
CA PRO A 144 -18.70 10.79 18.88
C PRO A 144 -17.60 11.39 17.97
N PRO A 145 -17.94 12.38 17.12
CA PRO A 145 -16.95 13.06 16.29
C PRO A 145 -15.78 13.53 17.16
N ALA A 146 -14.56 13.32 16.71
CA ALA A 146 -13.38 13.86 17.38
C ALA A 146 -13.41 15.39 17.27
N SER A 147 -13.94 16.06 18.28
CA SER A 147 -13.96 17.52 18.42
C SER A 147 -12.55 18.02 18.74
N GLY A 148 -11.73 18.12 17.71
CA GLY A 148 -10.33 18.53 17.82
C GLY A 148 -9.52 18.14 16.59
N LEU A 149 -8.22 18.47 16.65
CA LEU A 149 -7.25 18.14 15.62
C LEU A 149 -7.04 16.62 15.53
N VAL A 150 -7.25 16.04 14.34
CA VAL A 150 -6.92 14.63 14.07
C VAL A 150 -5.55 14.54 13.41
N PHE A 151 -4.57 13.93 14.10
CA PHE A 151 -3.30 13.53 13.50
C PHE A 151 -3.33 12.04 13.09
N SER A 152 -3.14 11.75 11.80
CA SER A 152 -3.08 10.37 11.29
C SER A 152 -2.33 10.21 9.97
N PRO A 153 -1.15 9.58 9.93
CA PRO A 153 -0.48 9.18 8.71
C PRO A 153 -1.36 8.27 7.84
N TYR A 154 -1.19 8.37 6.52
CA TYR A 154 -1.70 7.38 5.58
C TYR A 154 -0.85 6.11 5.64
N LYS A 155 -1.52 4.96 5.73
CA LYS A 155 -0.93 3.63 5.61
C LYS A 155 -1.48 3.00 4.34
N ASP A 156 -0.66 2.94 3.30
CA ASP A 156 -0.95 2.04 2.18
C ASP A 156 -0.97 0.61 2.74
N VAL A 157 -2.15 -0.03 2.70
CA VAL A 157 -2.34 -1.34 3.31
C VAL A 157 -1.58 -2.43 2.57
N THR A 158 -1.23 -2.22 1.29
CA THR A 158 -0.59 -3.22 0.42
C THR A 158 0.92 -3.30 0.67
N ILE A 159 1.55 -2.16 0.97
CA ILE A 159 2.95 -2.07 1.37
C ILE A 159 3.12 -2.89 2.64
N SER A 160 4.02 -3.89 2.62
CA SER A 160 4.27 -4.78 3.75
C SER A 160 3.02 -5.50 4.30
N LEU A 161 1.95 -5.71 3.52
CA LEU A 161 0.80 -6.51 3.93
C LEU A 161 1.21 -7.96 4.21
N ASP A 162 0.67 -8.59 5.25
CA ASP A 162 0.62 -10.06 5.29
C ASP A 162 -0.46 -10.55 4.34
N TRP A 163 -0.10 -10.92 3.12
CA TRP A 163 -1.06 -11.44 2.14
C TRP A 163 -1.59 -12.84 2.48
N ASN A 164 -1.05 -13.52 3.50
CA ASN A 164 -1.53 -14.83 3.95
C ASN A 164 -2.63 -14.70 5.03
N THR A 165 -2.51 -13.71 5.91
CA THR A 165 -3.49 -13.45 6.99
C THR A 165 -4.35 -12.20 6.77
N TYR A 166 -4.02 -11.38 5.79
CA TYR A 166 -4.52 -10.02 5.56
C TYR A 166 -4.22 -9.01 6.69
N THR A 167 -3.27 -9.30 7.58
CA THR A 167 -2.85 -8.40 8.66
C THR A 167 -2.04 -7.22 8.12
N ILE A 168 -2.59 -5.99 8.25
CA ILE A 168 -1.91 -4.75 7.90
C ILE A 168 -0.67 -4.63 8.76
N SER A 169 0.49 -4.68 8.10
CA SER A 169 1.80 -4.77 8.75
C SER A 169 2.75 -3.73 8.15
N SER A 170 3.88 -3.50 8.80
CA SER A 170 4.88 -2.52 8.38
C SER A 170 6.29 -3.01 8.69
N SER A 171 7.24 -2.63 7.84
CA SER A 171 8.68 -2.84 8.03
C SER A 171 9.44 -1.55 8.40
N VAL A 172 8.75 -0.44 8.69
CA VAL A 172 9.37 0.89 8.90
C VAL A 172 10.39 0.92 10.04
N THR A 173 10.21 0.08 11.08
CA THR A 173 11.17 -0.12 12.17
C THR A 173 12.23 -1.19 11.86
N GLY A 174 12.48 -1.49 10.58
CA GLY A 174 13.40 -2.51 10.10
C GLY A 174 12.94 -3.96 10.32
N THR A 175 11.96 -4.21 11.19
CA THR A 175 11.39 -5.54 11.45
C THR A 175 9.93 -5.55 11.04
N TRP A 176 9.55 -6.50 10.19
CA TRP A 176 8.17 -6.66 9.72
C TRP A 176 7.24 -7.14 10.84
N ARG A 177 6.21 -6.35 11.19
CA ARG A 177 5.25 -6.64 12.27
C ARG A 177 3.86 -6.04 11.99
N PRO A 178 2.78 -6.56 12.62
CA PRO A 178 1.44 -5.95 12.58
C PRO A 178 1.48 -4.48 12.98
N VAL A 179 0.83 -3.61 12.20
CA VAL A 179 1.03 -2.14 12.30
C VAL A 179 0.63 -1.59 13.67
N THR A 180 -0.33 -2.22 14.36
CA THR A 180 -0.74 -1.87 15.74
C THR A 180 0.37 -2.03 16.78
N GLN A 181 1.38 -2.87 16.51
CA GLN A 181 2.59 -3.04 17.34
C GLN A 181 3.72 -2.08 16.93
N VAL A 182 3.62 -1.44 15.77
CA VAL A 182 4.64 -0.52 15.20
C VAL A 182 4.26 0.95 15.42
N MET A 183 2.96 1.27 15.47
CA MET A 183 2.44 2.60 15.81
C MET A 183 2.87 3.01 17.23
N PRO A 184 3.67 4.09 17.41
CA PRO A 184 4.09 4.53 18.74
C PRO A 184 2.90 4.91 19.61
N SER A 185 3.07 4.92 20.93
CA SER A 185 1.99 5.12 21.92
C SER A 185 1.11 6.35 21.60
N GLY A 186 1.74 7.51 21.37
CA GLY A 186 1.05 8.76 21.04
C GLY A 186 0.33 8.78 19.68
N LEU A 187 0.71 7.92 18.72
CA LEU A 187 -0.01 7.82 17.45
C LEU A 187 -1.27 6.97 17.64
N GLN A 188 -2.43 7.63 17.80
CA GLN A 188 -3.71 6.93 18.04
C GLN A 188 -4.44 6.50 16.77
N VAL A 189 -4.39 7.29 15.70
CA VAL A 189 -5.24 7.14 14.49
C VAL A 189 -4.38 6.84 13.25
N LEU A 190 -4.84 5.95 12.37
CA LEU A 190 -4.19 5.64 11.09
C LEU A 190 -5.21 5.69 9.93
N ASN A 191 -4.86 6.33 8.81
CA ASN A 191 -5.66 6.30 7.59
C ASN A 191 -5.34 5.01 6.81
N TRP A 192 -6.27 4.05 6.69
CA TRP A 192 -6.07 2.84 5.89
C TRP A 192 -6.35 3.15 4.42
N ALA A 193 -5.35 2.99 3.55
CA ALA A 193 -5.39 3.43 2.16
C ALA A 193 -5.09 2.27 1.17
N PHE A 194 -5.81 2.08 0.06
CA PHE A 194 -7.09 2.69 -0.34
C PHE A 194 -8.10 1.62 -0.73
N ALA A 195 -9.36 1.81 -0.32
CA ALA A 195 -10.48 1.06 -0.87
C ALA A 195 -10.88 1.63 -2.25
N THR A 196 -11.03 0.75 -3.25
CA THR A 196 -11.30 1.12 -4.65
C THR A 196 -12.43 0.29 -5.23
N GLY A 197 -12.96 0.68 -6.40
CA GLY A 197 -14.14 0.06 -6.99
C GLY A 197 -15.44 0.59 -6.38
N THR A 198 -16.50 -0.24 -6.37
CA THR A 198 -17.84 0.18 -5.92
C THR A 198 -18.08 -0.13 -4.45
N CYS A 199 -18.64 0.83 -3.71
CA CYS A 199 -18.99 0.68 -2.30
C CYS A 199 -19.87 -0.55 -2.01
N GLY A 200 -19.53 -1.30 -0.96
CA GLY A 200 -20.21 -2.54 -0.60
C GLY A 200 -19.64 -3.77 -1.31
N SER A 201 -18.92 -3.59 -2.43
CA SER A 201 -18.15 -4.61 -3.14
C SER A 201 -16.73 -4.12 -3.45
N GLU A 202 -16.17 -3.31 -2.56
CA GLU A 202 -14.89 -2.62 -2.75
C GLU A 202 -13.69 -3.58 -2.71
N SER A 203 -12.55 -3.14 -3.24
CA SER A 203 -11.30 -3.92 -3.31
C SER A 203 -10.12 -3.11 -2.79
N TRP A 204 -9.26 -3.78 -2.02
CA TRP A 204 -8.00 -3.24 -1.50
C TRP A 204 -6.85 -3.80 -2.34
N ALA A 205 -6.66 -3.26 -3.54
CA ALA A 205 -5.71 -3.77 -4.56
C ALA A 205 -5.78 -5.30 -4.77
N GLY A 206 -6.98 -5.86 -4.84
CA GLY A 206 -7.21 -7.31 -5.01
C GLY A 206 -7.39 -8.09 -3.71
N ALA A 207 -7.08 -7.53 -2.54
CA ALA A 207 -7.45 -8.12 -1.26
C ALA A 207 -8.97 -7.96 -1.00
N ASN A 208 -9.60 -9.03 -0.52
CA ASN A 208 -11.03 -9.04 -0.16
C ASN A 208 -11.26 -8.17 1.10
N PRO A 209 -12.22 -7.23 1.09
CA PRO A 209 -12.44 -6.31 2.19
C PRO A 209 -12.91 -7.02 3.48
N SER A 210 -13.58 -8.18 3.35
CA SER A 210 -14.04 -8.98 4.50
C SER A 210 -12.87 -9.64 5.22
N SER A 211 -11.87 -10.12 4.48
CA SER A 211 -10.64 -10.70 5.05
C SER A 211 -9.82 -9.62 5.77
N LEU A 212 -9.63 -8.47 5.11
CA LEU A 212 -8.89 -7.33 5.67
C LEU A 212 -9.59 -6.76 6.92
N VAL A 213 -10.93 -6.70 6.95
CA VAL A 213 -11.68 -6.35 8.17
C VAL A 213 -11.48 -7.37 9.28
N SER A 214 -11.63 -8.67 8.97
CA SER A 214 -11.56 -9.76 9.95
C SER A 214 -10.20 -9.83 10.65
N ALA A 215 -9.11 -9.56 9.93
CA ALA A 215 -7.76 -9.54 10.49
C ALA A 215 -7.46 -8.29 11.34
N ASN A 216 -7.99 -7.12 10.97
CA ASN A 216 -7.48 -5.84 11.49
C ASN A 216 -8.41 -5.07 12.44
N VAL A 217 -9.73 -5.13 12.26
CA VAL A 217 -10.64 -4.26 13.04
C VAL A 217 -10.55 -4.57 14.54
N ASN A 218 -10.66 -5.85 14.92
CA ASN A 218 -10.52 -6.26 16.32
C ASN A 218 -9.09 -6.05 16.86
N ALA A 219 -8.06 -6.13 16.01
CA ALA A 219 -6.67 -5.87 16.40
C ALA A 219 -6.44 -4.39 16.75
N PHE A 220 -7.05 -3.47 16.00
CA PHE A 220 -7.01 -2.03 16.32
C PHE A 220 -7.79 -1.73 17.61
N VAL A 221 -9.00 -2.28 17.76
CA VAL A 221 -9.82 -2.13 18.98
C VAL A 221 -9.06 -2.64 20.22
N ALA A 222 -8.49 -3.85 20.16
CA ALA A 222 -7.74 -4.44 21.27
C ALA A 222 -6.44 -3.67 21.60
N ALA A 223 -5.80 -3.05 20.61
CA ALA A 223 -4.62 -2.20 20.81
C ALA A 223 -4.94 -0.76 21.28
N GLY A 224 -6.23 -0.42 21.47
CA GLY A 224 -6.66 0.96 21.76
C GLY A 224 -6.39 1.94 20.61
N LYS A 225 -6.10 1.43 19.41
CA LYS A 225 -5.82 2.21 18.20
C LYS A 225 -7.11 2.45 17.41
N LYS A 226 -7.11 3.53 16.64
CA LYS A 226 -8.23 4.02 15.84
C LYS A 226 -7.85 4.07 14.36
N TYR A 227 -8.85 4.07 13.49
CA TYR A 227 -8.64 4.11 12.05
C TYR A 227 -9.68 4.96 11.31
N ILE A 228 -9.25 5.49 10.17
CA ILE A 228 -10.09 6.11 9.15
C ILE A 228 -9.95 5.24 7.89
N ILE A 229 -11.04 5.04 7.15
CA ILE A 229 -11.02 4.27 5.90
C ILE A 229 -10.90 5.25 4.73
N SER A 230 -9.73 5.27 4.07
CA SER A 230 -9.48 6.10 2.89
C SER A 230 -9.85 5.36 1.61
N THR A 231 -10.43 6.09 0.66
CA THR A 231 -10.95 5.55 -0.61
C THR A 231 -10.35 6.26 -1.82
N GLY A 232 -10.28 5.57 -2.96
CA GLY A 232 -9.75 6.11 -4.21
C GLY A 232 -8.22 6.24 -4.21
N GLY A 233 -7.72 7.48 -4.14
CA GLY A 233 -6.28 7.78 -4.21
C GLY A 233 -5.71 7.70 -5.62
N ALA A 234 -4.39 7.62 -5.75
CA ALA A 234 -3.73 7.61 -7.06
C ALA A 234 -3.90 6.28 -7.83
N ALA A 235 -4.06 5.17 -7.11
CA ALA A 235 -4.06 3.81 -7.65
C ALA A 235 -5.43 3.34 -8.18
N GLY A 236 -6.52 4.08 -7.93
CA GLY A 236 -7.84 3.71 -8.43
C GLY A 236 -8.95 4.68 -8.06
N VAL A 237 -10.14 4.48 -8.63
CA VAL A 237 -11.33 5.27 -8.34
C VAL A 237 -12.26 4.48 -7.40
N PHE A 238 -12.84 5.16 -6.42
CA PHE A 238 -13.96 4.67 -5.62
C PHE A 238 -15.28 5.25 -6.16
N ARG A 239 -16.34 4.44 -6.21
CA ARG A 239 -17.67 4.81 -6.72
C ARG A 239 -18.75 4.39 -5.73
N CYS A 240 -19.85 5.16 -5.66
CA CYS A 240 -20.96 4.77 -4.81
C CYS A 240 -22.28 5.43 -5.22
N ASP A 241 -23.10 4.70 -5.96
CA ASP A 241 -24.33 5.23 -6.58
C ASP A 241 -25.56 5.12 -5.68
N THR A 242 -25.49 4.34 -4.58
CA THR A 242 -26.65 4.03 -3.73
C THR A 242 -26.41 4.19 -2.24
N ASP A 243 -27.46 4.62 -1.54
CA ASP A 243 -27.58 4.76 -0.08
C ASP A 243 -27.29 3.43 0.64
N SER A 244 -27.79 2.32 0.08
CA SER A 244 -27.58 0.95 0.58
C SER A 244 -26.16 0.45 0.36
N GLY A 245 -25.54 0.73 -0.80
CA GLY A 245 -24.13 0.43 -1.06
C GLY A 245 -23.21 1.14 -0.08
N PHE A 246 -23.43 2.44 0.16
CA PHE A 246 -22.63 3.19 1.13
C PHE A 246 -22.87 2.73 2.57
N SER A 247 -24.11 2.39 2.93
CA SER A 247 -24.43 1.82 4.25
C SER A 247 -23.77 0.47 4.46
N THR A 248 -23.68 -0.36 3.42
CA THR A 248 -22.99 -1.67 3.43
C THR A 248 -21.48 -1.48 3.62
N PHE A 249 -20.88 -0.54 2.89
CA PHE A 249 -19.48 -0.13 3.06
C PHE A 249 -19.22 0.33 4.50
N LEU A 250 -19.95 1.33 5.00
CA LEU A 250 -19.80 1.86 6.37
C LEU A 250 -19.99 0.76 7.44
N SER A 251 -20.99 -0.10 7.27
CA SER A 251 -21.26 -1.20 8.20
C SER A 251 -20.14 -2.23 8.24
N ARG A 252 -19.37 -2.42 7.15
CA ARG A 252 -18.27 -3.39 7.11
C ARG A 252 -17.11 -3.00 8.01
N TYR A 253 -16.83 -1.71 8.14
CA TYR A 253 -15.71 -1.19 8.93
C TYR A 253 -16.13 -0.63 10.30
N ASN A 254 -17.43 -0.69 10.67
CA ASN A 254 -17.94 -0.07 11.89
C ASN A 254 -17.42 -0.75 13.17
N SER A 255 -16.81 0.02 14.06
CA SER A 255 -16.40 -0.40 15.40
C SER A 255 -16.24 0.83 16.31
N SER A 256 -15.95 0.61 17.60
CA SER A 256 -15.56 1.68 18.53
C SER A 256 -14.31 2.45 18.08
N SER A 257 -13.46 1.84 17.24
CA SER A 257 -12.21 2.40 16.72
C SER A 257 -12.31 3.09 15.36
N LEU A 258 -13.46 2.97 14.66
CA LEU A 258 -13.70 3.73 13.44
C LEU A 258 -13.91 5.22 13.79
N VAL A 259 -13.05 6.09 13.25
CA VAL A 259 -13.17 7.55 13.37
C VAL A 259 -13.98 8.13 12.21
N GLY A 260 -13.87 7.55 11.02
CA GLY A 260 -14.60 8.02 9.85
C GLY A 260 -14.11 7.50 8.52
N VAL A 261 -14.52 8.18 7.46
CA VAL A 261 -14.19 7.86 6.06
C VAL A 261 -13.53 9.05 5.39
N ASP A 262 -12.52 8.76 4.59
CA ASP A 262 -11.80 9.70 3.74
C ASP A 262 -12.04 9.39 2.26
N LEU A 263 -12.48 10.39 1.51
CA LEU A 263 -12.83 10.27 0.09
C LEU A 263 -11.75 10.97 -0.75
N GLY A 264 -10.88 10.18 -1.40
CA GLY A 264 -9.73 10.67 -2.16
C GLY A 264 -10.01 10.89 -3.65
N PHE A 265 -10.14 12.15 -4.05
CA PHE A 265 -10.48 12.56 -5.42
C PHE A 265 -9.22 12.98 -6.21
N MET A 266 -8.38 12.00 -6.57
CA MET A 266 -7.11 12.27 -7.27
C MET A 266 -7.22 12.25 -8.79
N ASN A 267 -7.67 11.11 -9.37
CA ASN A 267 -7.55 10.81 -10.80
C ASN A 267 -8.89 10.35 -11.40
N SER A 268 -9.17 10.73 -12.65
CA SER A 268 -10.17 10.08 -13.54
C SER A 268 -11.59 9.88 -12.99
N MET A 269 -12.07 10.77 -12.11
CA MET A 269 -13.44 10.78 -11.61
C MET A 269 -14.33 11.70 -12.46
N THR A 270 -15.54 11.24 -12.78
CA THR A 270 -16.55 12.04 -13.47
C THR A 270 -17.31 12.94 -12.49
N GLN A 271 -17.96 13.99 -13.00
CA GLN A 271 -18.89 14.79 -12.18
C GLN A 271 -20.01 13.94 -11.57
N SER A 272 -20.44 12.86 -12.23
CA SER A 272 -21.44 11.93 -11.69
C SER A 272 -20.88 11.13 -10.51
N ASP A 273 -19.65 10.60 -10.61
CA ASP A 273 -18.98 9.89 -9.50
C ASP A 273 -18.88 10.79 -8.25
N ILE A 274 -18.47 12.04 -8.48
CA ILE A 274 -18.29 13.07 -7.45
C ILE A 274 -19.64 13.42 -6.80
N THR A 275 -20.64 13.80 -7.59
CA THR A 275 -21.96 14.20 -7.07
C THR A 275 -22.64 13.04 -6.33
N SER A 276 -22.55 11.80 -6.83
CA SER A 276 -23.05 10.62 -6.14
C SER A 276 -22.43 10.48 -4.75
N LEU A 277 -21.08 10.48 -4.65
CA LEU A 277 -20.37 10.34 -3.37
C LEU A 277 -20.69 11.46 -2.37
N VAL A 278 -20.83 12.70 -2.83
CA VAL A 278 -21.26 13.83 -1.97
C VAL A 278 -22.66 13.58 -1.39
N GLN A 279 -23.60 13.11 -2.21
CA GLN A 279 -24.95 12.73 -1.71
C GLN A 279 -24.88 11.51 -0.77
N ARG A 280 -23.94 10.58 -0.97
CA ARG A 280 -23.73 9.46 -0.04
C ARG A 280 -23.27 9.91 1.35
N VAL A 281 -22.37 10.90 1.41
CA VAL A 281 -21.99 11.55 2.68
C VAL A 281 -23.18 12.26 3.31
N LYS A 282 -23.97 13.03 2.53
CA LYS A 282 -25.17 13.71 3.04
C LYS A 282 -26.18 12.73 3.67
N PHE A 283 -26.47 11.62 3.00
CA PHE A 283 -27.35 10.57 3.53
C PHE A 283 -26.78 9.89 4.78
N ALA A 284 -25.51 9.49 4.76
CA ALA A 284 -24.91 8.81 5.91
C ALA A 284 -24.90 9.70 7.17
N ARG A 285 -24.79 11.02 6.97
CA ARG A 285 -24.80 12.01 8.04
C ARG A 285 -26.18 12.34 8.62
N SER A 286 -27.27 12.14 7.88
CA SER A 286 -28.63 12.19 8.45
C SER A 286 -29.07 10.86 9.08
N GLY A 287 -28.32 9.77 8.85
CA GLY A 287 -28.59 8.43 9.38
C GLY A 287 -27.68 7.99 10.53
N ALA A 288 -27.62 6.67 10.74
CA ALA A 288 -26.93 6.03 11.86
C ALA A 288 -25.40 6.30 11.95
N TYR A 289 -24.80 6.81 10.88
CA TYR A 289 -23.36 7.07 10.78
C TYR A 289 -22.98 8.54 10.96
N GLY A 290 -23.92 9.45 11.24
CA GLY A 290 -23.66 10.91 11.34
C GLY A 290 -22.76 11.39 12.48
N LYS A 291 -22.18 10.48 13.28
CA LYS A 291 -21.09 10.77 14.23
C LYS A 291 -19.69 10.56 13.64
N LEU A 292 -19.58 9.92 12.47
CA LEU A 292 -18.30 9.69 11.80
C LEU A 292 -17.74 10.99 11.23
N ARG A 293 -16.40 11.07 11.17
CA ARG A 293 -15.69 12.05 10.35
C ARG A 293 -15.90 11.74 8.87
N TYR A 294 -16.06 12.78 8.05
CA TYR A 294 -16.07 12.68 6.59
C TYR A 294 -15.13 13.72 6.02
N SER A 295 -14.01 13.27 5.44
CA SER A 295 -13.04 14.12 4.76
C SER A 295 -13.11 13.95 3.24
N PHE A 296 -12.93 15.05 2.51
CA PHE A 296 -12.83 15.09 1.06
C PHE A 296 -11.39 15.48 0.71
N THR A 297 -10.57 14.49 0.35
CA THR A 297 -9.15 14.67 0.03
C THR A 297 -9.00 15.08 -1.44
N VAL A 298 -8.53 16.31 -1.66
CA VAL A 298 -8.45 16.98 -2.97
C VAL A 298 -7.06 17.59 -3.21
N LYS A 299 -6.63 17.69 -4.48
CA LYS A 299 -5.30 18.22 -4.82
C LYS A 299 -5.27 19.74 -4.92
N SER A 300 -4.36 20.35 -4.16
CA SER A 300 -4.03 21.78 -4.26
C SER A 300 -2.99 22.05 -5.34
N LEU A 301 -2.97 23.29 -5.84
CA LEU A 301 -1.99 23.83 -6.78
C LEU A 301 -1.03 24.85 -6.13
N ALA A 302 -1.23 25.22 -4.86
CA ALA A 302 -0.37 25.99 -3.93
C ALA A 302 0.35 27.29 -4.37
N SER A 303 0.27 27.67 -5.65
CA SER A 303 1.07 28.73 -6.30
C SER A 303 0.84 30.14 -5.75
N ALA A 304 -0.29 30.40 -5.07
CA ALA A 304 -0.59 31.68 -4.43
C ALA A 304 -1.41 31.47 -3.13
N PRO A 305 -1.43 32.47 -2.21
CA PRO A 305 -2.26 32.43 -1.00
C PRO A 305 -3.75 32.75 -1.25
N THR A 306 -4.14 33.01 -2.51
CA THR A 306 -5.48 33.49 -2.89
C THR A 306 -5.92 32.91 -4.25
N GLY A 307 -7.22 33.01 -4.54
CA GLY A 307 -7.83 32.45 -5.75
C GLY A 307 -8.12 30.96 -5.63
N ASN A 308 -8.65 30.35 -6.68
CA ASN A 308 -8.92 28.91 -6.68
C ASN A 308 -7.62 28.12 -6.87
N GLN A 309 -7.01 27.69 -5.77
CA GLN A 309 -5.78 26.89 -5.75
C GLN A 309 -6.08 25.38 -5.67
N LEU A 310 -7.16 24.91 -6.29
CA LEU A 310 -7.49 23.50 -6.46
C LEU A 310 -7.35 23.10 -7.94
N ASN A 311 -7.09 21.82 -8.20
CA ASN A 311 -7.24 21.30 -9.56
C ASN A 311 -8.74 21.27 -9.99
N SER A 312 -8.98 20.90 -11.25
CA SER A 312 -10.34 20.78 -11.80
C SER A 312 -11.22 19.81 -11.01
N ILE A 313 -10.66 18.69 -10.54
CA ILE A 313 -11.38 17.69 -9.73
C ILE A 313 -11.77 18.26 -8.36
N GLY A 314 -10.85 18.90 -7.63
CA GLY A 314 -11.16 19.57 -6.36
C GLY A 314 -12.21 20.68 -6.52
N THR A 315 -12.17 21.40 -7.64
CA THR A 315 -13.19 22.39 -8.00
C THR A 315 -14.57 21.75 -8.22
N MET A 316 -14.65 20.61 -8.93
CA MET A 316 -15.90 19.85 -9.08
C MET A 316 -16.43 19.31 -7.75
N VAL A 317 -15.55 18.86 -6.84
CA VAL A 317 -15.90 18.38 -5.49
C VAL A 317 -16.50 19.51 -4.67
N LEU A 318 -15.86 20.68 -4.59
CA LEU A 318 -16.37 21.78 -3.75
C LEU A 318 -17.62 22.45 -4.32
N ASN A 319 -17.82 22.44 -5.65
CA ASN A 319 -19.11 22.79 -6.24
C ASN A 319 -20.20 21.78 -5.84
N ALA A 320 -19.96 20.48 -6.04
CA ALA A 320 -20.92 19.44 -5.68
C ALA A 320 -21.30 19.46 -4.19
N ILE A 321 -20.38 19.80 -3.28
CA ILE A 321 -20.64 20.00 -1.85
C ILE A 321 -21.59 21.17 -1.60
N LYS A 322 -21.39 22.31 -2.29
CA LYS A 322 -22.28 23.49 -2.23
C LYS A 322 -23.66 23.18 -2.82
N ASP A 323 -23.71 22.52 -3.98
CA ASP A 323 -24.95 22.11 -4.65
C ASP A 323 -25.75 21.10 -3.81
N ALA A 324 -25.05 20.19 -3.12
CA ALA A 324 -25.65 19.28 -2.14
C ALA A 324 -26.04 19.97 -0.83
N GLN A 325 -25.72 21.25 -0.62
CA GLN A 325 -26.01 22.00 0.62
C GLN A 325 -25.46 21.31 1.88
N LEU A 326 -24.25 20.75 1.82
CA LEU A 326 -23.51 20.31 3.01
C LEU A 326 -22.81 21.51 3.66
N GLY A 327 -22.90 21.63 4.98
CA GLY A 327 -22.21 22.70 5.72
C GLY A 327 -20.70 22.49 5.76
N TRP A 328 -19.91 23.55 5.93
CA TRP A 328 -18.47 23.37 6.16
C TRP A 328 -18.15 22.86 7.56
N ASN A 329 -18.96 23.21 8.56
CA ASN A 329 -18.86 22.72 9.94
C ASN A 329 -19.28 21.25 10.12
N GLU A 330 -19.54 20.55 9.02
CA GLU A 330 -20.16 19.22 8.96
C GLU A 330 -19.24 18.14 8.37
N ILE A 331 -18.23 18.56 7.63
CA ILE A 331 -17.27 17.76 6.86
C ILE A 331 -15.88 18.39 6.96
N TYR A 332 -14.88 17.75 6.38
CA TYR A 332 -13.53 18.29 6.28
C TYR A 332 -13.04 18.28 4.83
N ILE A 333 -12.25 19.28 4.45
CA ILE A 333 -11.56 19.36 3.16
C ILE A 333 -10.07 19.15 3.42
N ASN A 334 -9.55 18.00 2.99
CA ASN A 334 -8.15 17.65 3.17
C ASN A 334 -7.36 18.02 1.92
N LEU A 335 -6.38 18.91 2.07
CA LEU A 335 -5.55 19.35 0.97
C LEU A 335 -4.32 18.45 0.85
N VAL A 336 -4.22 17.77 -0.29
CA VAL A 336 -2.98 17.15 -0.77
C VAL A 336 -2.03 18.30 -1.15
N VAL A 337 -1.02 18.50 -0.30
CA VAL A 337 -0.03 19.59 -0.36
C VAL A 337 1.34 19.01 -0.68
N MET A 338 1.40 18.35 -1.85
CA MET A 338 2.54 17.62 -2.40
C MET A 338 2.46 17.56 -3.93
N ASP A 339 3.57 17.18 -4.55
CA ASP A 339 3.72 16.95 -5.99
C ASP A 339 3.19 18.09 -6.86
N TYR A 340 3.67 19.31 -6.58
CA TYR A 340 3.26 20.52 -7.31
C TYR A 340 3.77 20.53 -8.77
N GLY A 341 4.83 19.77 -9.07
CA GLY A 341 5.48 19.72 -10.37
C GLY A 341 6.70 20.65 -10.46
N GLY A 342 7.27 21.03 -9.32
CA GLY A 342 8.47 21.86 -9.22
C GLY A 342 8.21 23.35 -9.00
N THR A 343 9.28 24.13 -9.13
CA THR A 343 9.40 25.49 -8.58
C THR A 343 8.53 26.56 -9.22
N GLY A 344 7.85 26.27 -10.33
CA GLY A 344 6.85 27.17 -10.91
C GLY A 344 5.48 27.14 -10.21
N ASN A 345 5.20 26.10 -9.42
CA ASN A 345 3.86 25.80 -8.88
C ASN A 345 3.82 25.80 -7.35
N CYS A 346 4.84 26.33 -6.68
CA CYS A 346 5.00 26.28 -5.23
C CYS A 346 5.57 27.61 -4.70
N VAL A 347 5.54 27.81 -3.37
CA VAL A 347 6.37 28.85 -2.74
C VAL A 347 7.83 28.43 -2.85
N THR A 348 8.70 29.29 -3.36
CA THR A 348 10.13 29.00 -3.49
C THR A 348 10.95 29.61 -2.36
N SER A 349 11.86 28.82 -1.79
CA SER A 349 12.82 29.26 -0.79
C SER A 349 13.96 30.02 -1.47
N SER A 350 14.11 31.30 -1.17
CA SER A 350 15.18 32.16 -1.69
C SER A 350 16.59 31.70 -1.29
N THR A 351 16.72 30.90 -0.24
CA THR A 351 17.99 30.34 0.24
C THR A 351 18.42 29.07 -0.49
N THR A 352 17.45 28.23 -0.92
CA THR A 352 17.75 26.90 -1.49
C THR A 352 17.40 26.75 -2.97
N GLY A 353 16.61 27.66 -3.53
CA GLY A 353 16.06 27.54 -4.89
C GLY A 353 15.06 26.39 -5.07
N ARG A 354 14.61 25.75 -3.98
CA ARG A 354 13.63 24.66 -3.96
C ARG A 354 12.25 25.14 -3.51
N CYS A 355 11.25 24.28 -3.60
CA CYS A 355 9.95 24.53 -2.97
C CYS A 355 10.09 24.52 -1.44
N ASP A 356 9.59 25.57 -0.80
CA ASP A 356 9.28 25.60 0.63
C ASP A 356 7.92 24.92 0.82
N MET A 357 7.93 23.69 1.34
CA MET A 357 6.74 22.84 1.33
C MET A 357 5.77 23.25 2.44
N GLY A 358 6.29 23.70 3.59
CA GLY A 358 5.51 24.26 4.68
C GLY A 358 4.79 25.55 4.29
N ALA A 359 5.48 26.50 3.64
CA ALA A 359 4.86 27.72 3.13
C ALA A 359 3.86 27.44 1.99
N SER A 360 4.15 26.45 1.13
CA SER A 360 3.21 26.01 0.07
C SER A 360 1.93 25.41 0.66
N ALA A 361 2.03 24.62 1.72
CA ALA A 361 0.87 24.09 2.45
C ALA A 361 0.05 25.22 3.14
N ILE A 362 0.72 26.23 3.68
CA ILE A 362 0.08 27.41 4.28
C ILE A 362 -0.65 28.24 3.21
N ASN A 363 -0.05 28.46 2.03
CA ASN A 363 -0.70 29.12 0.90
C ASN A 363 -1.97 28.36 0.46
N ALA A 364 -1.87 27.04 0.32
CA ALA A 364 -3.01 26.18 -0.04
C ALA A 364 -4.18 26.33 0.94
N ALA A 365 -3.92 26.33 2.25
CA ALA A 365 -4.94 26.52 3.28
C ALA A 365 -5.57 27.92 3.25
N ASN A 366 -4.75 28.97 3.10
CA ASN A 366 -5.22 30.36 3.01
C ASN A 366 -6.06 30.61 1.74
N ALA A 367 -5.68 30.01 0.61
CA ALA A 367 -6.42 30.11 -0.64
C ALA A 367 -7.78 29.38 -0.55
N LEU A 368 -7.80 28.18 0.04
CA LEU A 368 -9.04 27.44 0.29
C LEU A 368 -10.00 28.22 1.20
N ASN A 369 -9.49 28.78 2.31
CA ASN A 369 -10.30 29.60 3.21
C ASN A 369 -10.83 30.87 2.53
N SER A 370 -9.96 31.64 1.86
CA SER A 370 -10.32 32.94 1.29
C SER A 370 -11.20 32.87 0.04
N TYR A 371 -11.02 31.86 -0.83
CA TYR A 371 -11.79 31.73 -2.07
C TYR A 371 -13.07 30.89 -1.90
N TRP A 372 -13.00 29.78 -1.17
CA TRP A 372 -14.15 28.86 -1.04
C TRP A 372 -15.01 29.10 0.20
N GLY A 373 -14.50 29.82 1.20
CA GLY A 373 -15.17 30.10 2.47
C GLY A 373 -15.10 28.96 3.49
N VAL A 374 -14.23 27.96 3.26
CA VAL A 374 -14.04 26.82 4.18
C VAL A 374 -13.36 27.32 5.47
N PRO A 375 -13.97 27.22 6.66
CA PRO A 375 -13.34 27.62 7.91
C PRO A 375 -12.09 26.77 8.18
N PHE A 376 -11.04 27.34 8.77
CA PHE A 376 -9.80 26.61 9.05
C PHE A 376 -10.03 25.32 9.88
N SER A 377 -10.98 25.32 10.82
CA SER A 377 -11.39 24.14 11.59
C SER A 377 -11.96 22.98 10.76
N SER A 378 -12.28 23.23 9.49
CA SER A 378 -12.78 22.28 8.49
C SER A 378 -11.74 21.98 7.41
N ILE A 379 -10.50 22.48 7.56
CA ILE A 379 -9.37 22.22 6.65
C ILE A 379 -8.42 21.22 7.31
N GLU A 380 -7.97 20.24 6.53
CA GLU A 380 -6.91 19.29 6.89
C GLU A 380 -5.75 19.41 5.89
N LEU A 381 -4.54 19.03 6.29
CA LEU A 381 -3.35 19.09 5.44
C LEU A 381 -2.64 17.74 5.35
N THR A 382 -2.35 17.30 4.13
CA THR A 382 -1.58 16.08 3.82
C THR A 382 -0.37 16.41 2.94
N PRO A 383 0.81 16.68 3.53
CA PRO A 383 2.10 16.63 2.83
C PRO A 383 2.56 15.19 2.57
N MET A 384 3.58 15.07 1.71
CA MET A 384 4.36 13.85 1.51
C MET A 384 5.72 14.05 2.17
N ILE A 385 6.12 13.16 3.08
CA ILE A 385 7.34 13.36 3.89
C ILE A 385 8.63 13.11 3.10
N GLY A 386 9.69 13.87 3.34
CA GLY A 386 10.92 13.80 2.56
C GLY A 386 10.71 14.12 1.07
N GLY A 387 11.41 13.42 0.19
CA GLY A 387 11.35 13.68 -1.26
C GLY A 387 10.01 13.32 -1.91
N ASN A 388 9.52 14.24 -2.76
CA ASN A 388 8.34 14.12 -3.62
C ASN A 388 8.71 13.53 -4.99
N LEU A 389 7.77 13.51 -5.96
CA LEU A 389 8.02 13.06 -7.34
C LEU A 389 9.12 13.85 -8.07
N VAL A 390 9.47 15.07 -7.65
CA VAL A 390 10.56 15.88 -8.20
C VAL A 390 11.56 16.33 -7.12
N ILE A 391 12.85 16.35 -7.46
CA ILE A 391 13.95 16.62 -6.50
C ILE A 391 13.95 18.05 -5.92
N THR A 392 13.22 18.97 -6.54
CA THR A 392 13.02 20.35 -6.06
C THR A 392 11.92 20.46 -5.00
N GLU A 393 11.20 19.39 -4.71
CA GLU A 393 10.19 19.29 -3.66
C GLU A 393 10.65 18.28 -2.60
N THR A 394 10.80 18.73 -1.36
CA THR A 394 11.25 17.89 -0.25
C THR A 394 10.67 18.43 1.05
N PHE A 395 9.75 17.70 1.69
CA PHE A 395 9.17 18.10 2.97
C PHE A 395 10.07 17.66 4.12
N THR A 396 10.67 18.61 4.82
CA THR A 396 11.67 18.39 5.88
C THR A 396 11.07 18.45 7.29
N LEU A 397 11.88 18.20 8.32
CA LEU A 397 11.48 18.42 9.72
C LEU A 397 11.28 19.92 10.05
N GLN A 398 11.83 20.84 9.24
CA GLN A 398 11.50 22.27 9.36
C GLN A 398 10.09 22.55 8.82
N ASP A 399 9.68 21.91 7.73
CA ASP A 399 8.32 22.02 7.19
C ASP A 399 7.26 21.45 8.16
N VAL A 400 7.58 20.37 8.89
CA VAL A 400 6.79 19.88 10.03
C VAL A 400 6.54 21.01 11.03
N THR A 401 7.60 21.72 11.43
CA THR A 401 7.55 22.79 12.43
C THR A 401 6.74 23.99 11.93
N THR A 402 6.99 24.42 10.70
CA THR A 402 6.27 25.52 10.02
C THR A 402 4.78 25.21 9.90
N MET A 403 4.41 24.05 9.34
CA MET A 403 3.02 23.67 9.13
C MET A 403 2.29 23.43 10.46
N SER A 404 2.92 22.76 11.43
CA SER A 404 2.31 22.48 12.75
C SER A 404 2.07 23.76 13.56
N THR A 405 2.91 24.78 13.40
CA THR A 405 2.70 26.09 14.03
C THR A 405 1.46 26.78 13.45
N PHE A 406 1.30 26.80 12.12
CA PHE A 406 0.11 27.32 11.46
C PHE A 406 -1.16 26.54 11.81
N VAL A 407 -1.09 25.20 11.82
CA VAL A 407 -2.19 24.30 12.19
C VAL A 407 -2.74 24.64 13.58
N LYS A 408 -1.87 24.83 14.57
CA LYS A 408 -2.30 25.25 15.92
C LYS A 408 -2.80 26.69 15.97
N GLN A 409 -2.11 27.63 15.30
CA GLN A 409 -2.50 29.05 15.28
C GLN A 409 -3.87 29.30 14.65
N LYS A 410 -4.24 28.52 13.62
CA LYS A 410 -5.51 28.63 12.90
C LYS A 410 -6.59 27.64 13.38
N GLY A 411 -6.24 26.71 14.27
CA GLY A 411 -7.13 25.67 14.77
C GLY A 411 -7.62 24.73 13.67
N LEU A 412 -6.70 24.19 12.85
CA LEU A 412 -7.06 23.29 11.75
C LEU A 412 -7.72 21.99 12.21
N GLY A 413 -8.53 21.40 11.34
CA GLY A 413 -9.28 20.17 11.64
C GLY A 413 -8.41 18.92 11.73
N GLY A 414 -7.31 18.83 10.96
CA GLY A 414 -6.48 17.63 10.91
C GLY A 414 -5.13 17.82 10.21
N VAL A 415 -4.21 16.88 10.46
CA VAL A 415 -2.94 16.73 9.77
C VAL A 415 -2.70 15.26 9.50
N HIS A 416 -2.31 14.96 8.27
CA HIS A 416 -1.95 13.62 7.83
C HIS A 416 -0.60 13.69 7.12
N PHE A 417 -0.05 12.56 6.69
CA PHE A 417 1.00 12.58 5.68
C PHE A 417 1.05 11.29 4.88
N TRP A 418 1.59 11.38 3.66
CA TRP A 418 1.93 10.23 2.84
C TRP A 418 3.41 9.83 3.06
N SER A 419 3.75 8.70 3.66
CA SER A 419 2.91 7.68 4.31
C SER A 419 3.70 7.01 5.44
N PHE A 420 3.04 6.24 6.31
CA PHE A 420 3.62 5.63 7.51
C PHE A 420 4.87 4.80 7.22
N ASP A 421 4.84 3.94 6.19
CA ASP A 421 5.98 3.10 5.80
C ASP A 421 7.12 3.90 5.16
N ARG A 422 6.90 5.15 4.77
CA ARG A 422 7.94 6.07 4.32
C ARG A 422 8.68 6.73 5.48
N ASP A 423 8.23 6.59 6.72
CA ASP A 423 8.83 7.27 7.87
C ASP A 423 10.10 6.57 8.40
N VAL A 424 11.03 6.29 7.49
CA VAL A 424 12.38 5.76 7.73
C VAL A 424 13.30 6.26 6.61
N ASP A 425 14.57 6.51 6.90
CA ASP A 425 15.48 7.16 5.95
C ASP A 425 15.95 6.25 4.81
N CYS A 426 16.13 6.84 3.64
CA CYS A 426 16.94 6.34 2.54
C CYS A 426 17.66 7.52 1.83
N PRO A 427 18.60 7.27 0.91
CA PRO A 427 19.43 8.32 0.32
C PRO A 427 18.61 9.45 -0.33
N PRO A 428 19.08 10.72 -0.31
CA PRO A 428 18.37 11.85 -0.90
C PRO A 428 18.02 11.64 -2.38
N GLY A 429 16.77 11.92 -2.76
CA GLY A 429 16.22 11.54 -4.06
C GLY A 429 14.74 11.91 -4.23
N THR A 430 14.11 11.35 -5.25
CA THR A 430 12.65 11.44 -5.48
C THR A 430 11.89 10.41 -4.64
N ALA A 431 10.56 10.43 -4.70
CA ALA A 431 9.66 9.55 -3.97
C ALA A 431 10.03 8.05 -4.02
N SER A 432 10.11 7.43 -2.84
CA SER A 432 10.08 5.97 -2.64
C SER A 432 8.82 5.58 -1.84
N PRO A 433 8.18 4.42 -2.08
CA PRO A 433 7.02 3.97 -1.32
C PRO A 433 7.36 3.48 0.10
N THR A 434 8.60 3.07 0.37
CA THR A 434 9.01 2.38 1.62
C THR A 434 10.07 3.13 2.44
N CYS A 435 10.36 4.40 2.10
CA CYS A 435 11.27 5.26 2.85
C CYS A 435 11.13 6.74 2.43
N ASN A 436 11.66 7.65 3.24
CA ASN A 436 11.77 9.06 2.93
C ASN A 436 13.15 9.35 2.33
N THR A 437 13.13 9.99 1.17
CA THR A 437 14.33 10.41 0.43
C THR A 437 14.76 11.83 0.79
N TYR A 438 14.59 12.20 2.06
CA TYR A 438 15.28 13.34 2.70
C TYR A 438 16.49 12.85 3.51
N GLY A 439 16.43 11.64 4.09
CA GLY A 439 17.60 10.94 4.64
C GLY A 439 18.15 11.54 5.94
N GLN A 440 17.32 12.30 6.66
CA GLN A 440 17.64 12.97 7.93
C GLN A 440 16.46 12.93 8.93
N GLY A 441 15.42 12.15 8.66
CA GLY A 441 14.26 12.02 9.55
C GLY A 441 14.50 11.01 10.69
N GLY A 442 15.22 9.93 10.39
CA GLY A 442 15.32 8.74 11.23
C GLY A 442 14.04 7.89 11.22
N THR A 443 14.11 6.70 11.84
CA THR A 443 12.95 5.81 12.00
C THR A 443 11.84 6.47 12.82
N LEU A 444 10.63 6.53 12.25
CA LEU A 444 9.45 7.22 12.77
C LEU A 444 9.68 8.71 13.06
N GLY A 445 10.59 9.35 12.31
CA GLY A 445 11.04 10.73 12.50
C GLY A 445 9.93 11.76 12.36
N PHE A 446 9.23 11.74 11.22
CA PHE A 446 8.15 12.67 10.94
C PHE A 446 6.94 12.42 11.85
N THR A 447 6.64 11.16 12.18
CA THR A 447 5.63 10.80 13.19
C THR A 447 5.97 11.44 14.54
N LYS A 448 7.20 11.28 15.04
CA LYS A 448 7.62 11.88 16.32
C LYS A 448 7.58 13.40 16.28
N ALA A 449 8.05 14.02 15.20
CA ALA A 449 8.06 15.46 15.03
C ALA A 449 6.63 16.05 14.99
N PHE A 450 5.72 15.45 14.23
CA PHE A 450 4.31 15.86 14.22
C PHE A 450 3.62 15.64 15.57
N LEU A 451 3.82 14.49 16.23
CA LEU A 451 3.28 14.25 17.57
C LEU A 451 3.76 15.34 18.55
N SER A 452 5.06 15.60 18.61
CA SER A 452 5.66 16.61 19.50
C SER A 452 5.32 18.06 19.12
N ALA A 453 4.84 18.31 17.90
CA ALA A 453 4.47 19.64 17.43
C ALA A 453 2.97 19.91 17.49
N LEU A 454 2.12 18.88 17.60
CA LEU A 454 0.66 19.00 17.51
C LEU A 454 -0.10 18.58 18.78
N ILE A 455 0.48 17.75 19.65
CA ILE A 455 -0.18 17.12 20.82
C ILE A 455 0.53 17.54 22.11
#